data_AF-A0A2N2S1D8-F1
#
_entry.id   AF-A0A2N2S1D8-F1
#
_cell.length_a   1.000
_cell.length_b   1.000
_cell.length_c   1.000
_cell.angle_alpha   90.00
_cell.angle_beta   90.00
_cell.angle_gamma   90.00
#
_symmetry.space_group_name_H-M   'P 1'
#
loop_
_entity.id
_entity.type
_entity.pdbx_description
1 polymer ?
#
loop_
_entity_poly.entity_id
_entity_poly.type
_entity_poly.pdbx_seq_one_letter_code
_entity_poly.pdbx_strand_id
1 'polypeptide(L)'
;MAPPVRLPRRRPALPSVRGSRRRHHHPLRRSIPRADRRQTHARSHQGHGRRRHGLAAHRRHRPRLRPLRHRRRQRNAQRILPRRRPAQDRVLPAPRPHRRQPQPHGHPRQAAPQPAQPQVSTVLDPRALLKTEPHPRAVVELTVDGVSLTSIIRQRLIQLTHTDNRGFEADTVEIELDDTDGKLDLPPRGATITLALGWAASGLVPKGTYTVDEVAHRGAPDTLSIRARSADLAAGLTTQRERSWHNITLGALIQTIAIENDLKSSIHGSYFAIVIDHLDQTNESAANLLTRLAQMHDAIATVKNGTLLFTPAGAGVTASGKRIPAVTITRQSGDSHDFTLADRQTYQAVIAHYHDIGGAIKGKVTWGDVEDSAERGKLPVQTPAVTGQHKALSKTSPTRAKALRAARLAWQALKKNKAARAAYVGIKAKYDDRNLNVSGEVTYGQADDDKKLTAAQRRAAADAGKPGSTNAFERTADNAKTLRHVYSSRANAIRAARAEWRRLQRGMATFRITKAEGDPTLFPETPATVSGFKPQIDNTDWIIARVTNTLTADAGYTQRLEFEIKATEIPD
;
A
#
# COMPACT_ATOMS: atom_id res chain seq x y z
N MET A 1 -20.99 51.16 -12.98
CA MET A 1 -22.06 51.77 -13.82
C MET A 1 -22.27 50.89 -15.04
N ALA A 2 -23.49 50.80 -15.59
CA ALA A 2 -23.81 50.14 -16.86
C ALA A 2 -24.39 51.20 -17.84
N PRO A 3 -24.49 50.93 -19.16
CA PRO A 3 -25.51 50.03 -19.73
C PRO A 3 -24.99 49.05 -20.83
N PRO A 4 -25.83 48.11 -21.33
CA PRO A 4 -25.39 47.00 -22.18
C PRO A 4 -25.73 47.12 -23.68
N VAL A 5 -25.07 46.30 -24.52
CA VAL A 5 -25.40 46.09 -25.95
C VAL A 5 -26.39 44.91 -26.11
N ARG A 6 -27.30 45.00 -27.09
CA ARG A 6 -28.42 44.04 -27.29
C ARG A 6 -28.12 42.91 -28.29
N LEU A 7 -28.75 41.76 -28.05
CA LEU A 7 -28.99 40.68 -29.03
C LEU A 7 -30.06 41.08 -30.07
N PRO A 8 -30.01 40.51 -31.29
CA PRO A 8 -31.19 40.19 -32.08
C PRO A 8 -31.50 38.67 -32.05
N ARG A 9 -32.79 38.31 -32.04
CA ARG A 9 -33.29 36.91 -32.05
C ARG A 9 -33.54 36.40 -33.47
N ARG A 10 -33.25 35.13 -33.79
CA ARG A 10 -33.96 34.37 -34.85
C ARG A 10 -34.18 32.87 -34.53
N ARG A 11 -35.46 32.54 -34.35
CA ARG A 11 -36.20 31.26 -34.53
C ARG A 11 -37.65 31.69 -34.87
N PRO A 12 -38.56 30.85 -35.40
CA PRO A 12 -38.50 29.39 -35.54
C PRO A 12 -38.84 28.85 -36.95
N ALA A 13 -38.80 27.53 -37.12
CA ALA A 13 -39.72 26.78 -37.98
C ALA A 13 -39.80 25.31 -37.51
N LEU A 14 -40.97 24.68 -37.68
CA LEU A 14 -41.20 23.23 -37.59
C LEU A 14 -41.51 22.70 -39.00
N PRO A 15 -41.51 21.38 -39.20
CA PRO A 15 -42.71 20.78 -39.79
C PRO A 15 -43.25 19.59 -38.98
N SER A 16 -44.55 19.32 -39.13
CA SER A 16 -45.25 18.23 -38.43
C SER A 16 -46.33 17.56 -39.29
N VAL A 17 -46.18 16.26 -39.55
CA VAL A 17 -47.19 15.36 -40.14
C VAL A 17 -46.97 13.99 -39.46
N ARG A 18 -47.89 13.45 -38.64
CA ARG A 18 -49.06 12.59 -38.98
C ARG A 18 -48.71 11.45 -39.98
N GLY A 19 -49.14 10.19 -39.83
CA GLY A 19 -49.77 9.53 -38.67
C GLY A 19 -50.77 8.43 -39.04
N SER A 20 -50.48 7.16 -38.67
CA SER A 20 -51.39 6.00 -38.78
C SER A 20 -51.00 4.98 -37.68
N ARG A 21 -51.80 4.58 -36.67
CA ARG A 21 -53.21 4.16 -36.47
C ARG A 21 -53.56 2.71 -36.88
N ARG A 22 -53.85 1.90 -35.85
CA ARG A 22 -54.55 0.58 -35.84
C ARG A 22 -53.69 -0.59 -36.38
N ARG A 23 -53.89 -1.86 -35.95
CA ARG A 23 -55.06 -2.49 -35.29
C ARG A 23 -54.71 -3.26 -33.99
N HIS A 24 -55.76 -3.52 -33.21
CA HIS A 24 -55.81 -4.45 -32.08
C HIS A 24 -55.57 -5.91 -32.51
N HIS A 25 -55.13 -6.78 -31.59
CA HIS A 25 -55.90 -8.01 -31.26
C HIS A 25 -55.51 -8.62 -29.90
N HIS A 26 -56.51 -8.73 -29.02
CA HIS A 26 -56.71 -9.87 -28.10
C HIS A 26 -57.89 -10.69 -28.70
N PRO A 27 -58.26 -11.92 -28.25
CA PRO A 27 -58.32 -12.42 -26.87
C PRO A 27 -57.46 -13.72 -26.71
N LEU A 28 -57.61 -14.73 -25.83
CA LEU A 28 -58.73 -15.32 -25.06
C LEU A 28 -58.34 -15.89 -23.69
N ARG A 29 -59.34 -15.91 -22.79
CA ARG A 29 -59.39 -16.72 -21.55
C ARG A 29 -59.39 -18.22 -21.84
N ARG A 30 -58.87 -19.02 -20.91
CA ARG A 30 -59.50 -20.28 -20.45
C ARG A 30 -59.38 -20.40 -18.93
N SER A 31 -60.27 -21.19 -18.31
CA SER A 31 -60.47 -21.19 -16.85
C SER A 31 -61.02 -22.55 -16.36
N ILE A 32 -60.38 -23.12 -15.32
CA ILE A 32 -60.82 -24.11 -14.28
C ILE A 32 -61.93 -25.14 -14.61
N PRO A 33 -61.74 -26.43 -14.23
CA PRO A 33 -62.08 -26.90 -12.87
C PRO A 33 -60.89 -27.63 -12.18
N ARG A 34 -60.74 -27.81 -10.85
CA ARG A 34 -61.55 -27.70 -9.59
C ARG A 34 -62.12 -29.02 -9.04
N ALA A 35 -61.78 -29.34 -7.78
CA ALA A 35 -62.13 -30.53 -6.95
C ALA A 35 -61.48 -31.86 -7.41
N ASP A 36 -61.15 -32.84 -6.54
CA ASP A 36 -61.50 -33.14 -5.12
C ASP A 36 -60.24 -33.23 -4.21
N ARG A 37 -60.24 -32.87 -2.91
CA ARG A 37 -60.83 -33.43 -1.65
C ARG A 37 -60.18 -34.71 -1.09
N ARG A 38 -59.67 -34.56 0.15
CA ARG A 38 -59.38 -35.61 1.15
C ARG A 38 -58.20 -36.53 0.74
N GLN A 39 -57.53 -37.25 1.65
CA GLN A 39 -57.89 -37.60 3.03
C GLN A 39 -56.68 -37.59 3.98
N THR A 40 -56.95 -37.45 5.27
CA THR A 40 -56.01 -37.65 6.38
C THR A 40 -55.43 -39.06 6.41
N HIS A 41 -54.18 -39.23 6.83
CA HIS A 41 -53.86 -40.22 7.87
C HIS A 41 -52.53 -39.95 8.57
N ALA A 42 -52.54 -40.05 9.90
CA ALA A 42 -51.35 -40.17 10.73
C ALA A 42 -51.24 -41.60 11.26
N ARG A 43 -50.03 -42.16 11.22
CA ARG A 43 -49.45 -43.27 12.01
C ARG A 43 -47.93 -43.16 11.81
N SER A 44 -47.02 -43.11 12.78
CA SER A 44 -46.96 -43.57 14.18
C SER A 44 -46.80 -45.09 14.34
N HIS A 45 -45.56 -45.56 14.51
CA HIS A 45 -45.17 -46.49 15.56
C HIS A 45 -43.65 -46.46 15.84
N GLN A 46 -43.32 -46.49 17.14
CA GLN A 46 -42.29 -47.30 17.85
C GLN A 46 -40.89 -47.51 17.21
N GLY A 47 -39.77 -47.39 17.94
CA GLY A 47 -39.54 -46.78 19.26
C GLY A 47 -39.11 -47.71 20.41
N HIS A 48 -37.82 -47.65 20.78
CA HIS A 48 -37.24 -48.08 22.05
C HIS A 48 -36.09 -47.11 22.47
N GLY A 49 -35.84 -46.79 23.75
CA GLY A 49 -36.72 -46.98 24.92
C GLY A 49 -36.04 -47.33 26.26
N ARG A 50 -35.29 -46.42 26.90
CA ARG A 50 -34.97 -46.37 28.35
C ARG A 50 -34.52 -44.91 28.68
N ARG A 51 -35.03 -44.12 29.65
CA ARG A 51 -35.46 -44.30 31.08
C ARG A 51 -34.29 -44.61 32.02
N ARG A 52 -34.05 -43.94 33.16
CA ARG A 52 -34.58 -42.73 33.89
C ARG A 52 -33.33 -41.97 34.44
N HIS A 53 -33.31 -40.86 35.22
CA HIS A 53 -34.24 -39.99 36.00
C HIS A 53 -33.83 -38.50 35.75
N GLY A 54 -34.49 -37.44 36.26
CA GLY A 54 -35.78 -37.31 36.94
C GLY A 54 -35.76 -36.32 38.14
N LEU A 55 -36.73 -35.39 38.18
CA LEU A 55 -37.02 -34.41 39.28
C LEU A 55 -35.96 -33.30 39.49
N ALA A 56 -36.28 -32.08 39.95
CA ALA A 56 -37.55 -31.34 39.99
C ALA A 56 -37.26 -29.82 39.96
N ALA A 57 -38.25 -28.98 39.65
CA ALA A 57 -38.09 -27.52 39.59
C ALA A 57 -38.51 -26.85 40.91
N HIS A 58 -37.93 -25.68 41.25
CA HIS A 58 -38.70 -24.66 41.98
C HIS A 58 -38.25 -23.20 41.73
N ARG A 59 -39.23 -22.31 41.89
CA ARG A 59 -39.32 -20.90 41.48
C ARG A 59 -38.43 -19.91 42.27
N ARG A 60 -38.03 -18.83 41.57
CA ARG A 60 -37.97 -17.39 41.98
C ARG A 60 -37.38 -17.00 43.36
N HIS A 61 -36.46 -16.02 43.38
CA HIS A 61 -36.70 -14.69 44.00
C HIS A 61 -35.62 -13.63 43.67
N ARG A 62 -35.93 -12.33 43.87
CA ARG A 62 -35.00 -11.17 43.88
C ARG A 62 -35.02 -10.49 45.26
N PRO A 63 -33.87 -9.98 45.73
CA PRO A 63 -33.72 -8.62 46.28
C PRO A 63 -32.53 -7.87 45.62
N ARG A 64 -32.53 -6.58 45.28
CA ARG A 64 -32.75 -5.31 46.03
C ARG A 64 -31.54 -4.78 46.84
N LEU A 65 -30.69 -3.99 46.16
CA LEU A 65 -30.08 -2.69 46.56
C LEU A 65 -29.79 -2.37 48.04
N ARG A 66 -28.55 -1.95 48.38
CA ARG A 66 -28.19 -0.55 48.74
C ARG A 66 -26.65 -0.33 48.92
N PRO A 67 -26.13 0.92 49.02
CA PRO A 67 -24.71 1.25 48.84
C PRO A 67 -23.93 1.58 50.13
N LEU A 68 -22.60 1.72 50.00
CA LEU A 68 -21.70 2.26 51.03
C LEU A 68 -21.35 3.75 50.80
N ARG A 69 -21.05 4.47 51.89
CA ARG A 69 -20.71 5.91 51.90
C ARG A 69 -19.26 6.15 52.35
N HIS A 70 -18.68 7.27 51.91
CA HIS A 70 -17.43 7.82 52.46
C HIS A 70 -17.47 8.02 53.98
N ARG A 71 -16.29 7.97 54.62
CA ARG A 71 -15.93 8.89 55.72
C ARG A 71 -14.51 9.42 55.58
N ARG A 72 -14.33 10.71 55.88
CA ARG A 72 -13.03 11.38 56.06
C ARG A 72 -12.41 10.97 57.40
N ARG A 73 -11.08 11.06 57.52
CA ARG A 73 -10.41 11.66 58.68
C ARG A 73 -9.37 12.68 58.23
N GLN A 74 -8.99 13.58 59.13
CA GLN A 74 -8.09 14.71 58.89
C GLN A 74 -6.92 14.68 59.88
N ARG A 75 -5.88 15.49 59.58
CA ARG A 75 -4.89 16.07 60.52
C ARG A 75 -4.01 15.08 61.31
N ASN A 76 -2.69 15.27 61.19
CA ASN A 76 -2.04 16.17 62.16
C ASN A 76 -0.80 16.86 61.56
N ALA A 77 -0.20 17.82 62.27
CA ALA A 77 0.90 18.64 61.77
C ALA A 77 1.93 19.03 62.85
N GLN A 78 3.20 19.16 62.41
CA GLN A 78 4.35 19.85 63.02
C GLN A 78 5.37 20.00 61.86
N ARG A 79 5.97 21.14 61.49
CA ARG A 79 6.45 22.36 62.17
C ARG A 79 7.74 22.14 62.98
N ILE A 80 8.89 22.52 62.40
CA ILE A 80 10.00 23.26 63.04
C ILE A 80 11.04 23.76 61.99
N LEU A 81 11.47 25.00 62.20
CA LEU A 81 12.65 25.74 61.71
C LEU A 81 13.09 26.64 62.91
N PRO A 82 14.23 27.38 62.94
CA PRO A 82 15.19 27.72 61.88
C PRO A 82 16.69 27.63 62.32
N ARG A 83 17.63 28.19 61.53
CA ARG A 83 18.58 29.25 62.01
C ARG A 83 19.35 30.01 60.91
N ARG A 84 19.92 31.16 61.31
CA ARG A 84 20.80 32.13 60.61
C ARG A 84 22.15 32.20 61.37
N ARG A 85 23.28 32.79 60.95
CA ARG A 85 23.80 33.62 59.81
C ARG A 85 25.37 33.34 59.80
N PRO A 86 26.33 34.13 59.26
CA PRO A 86 26.34 35.32 58.39
C PRO A 86 27.24 35.16 57.13
N ALA A 87 27.58 36.28 56.47
CA ALA A 87 28.50 36.38 55.33
C ALA A 87 29.79 37.16 55.69
N GLN A 88 30.76 37.20 54.77
CA GLN A 88 31.89 38.15 54.73
C GLN A 88 32.20 38.57 53.28
N ASP A 89 32.68 39.81 53.10
CA ASP A 89 32.91 40.46 51.81
C ASP A 89 34.30 40.15 51.19
N ARG A 90 34.41 40.24 49.85
CA ARG A 90 35.68 40.59 49.19
C ARG A 90 35.54 41.15 47.75
N VAL A 91 35.32 42.47 47.70
CA VAL A 91 36.05 43.48 46.91
C VAL A 91 36.66 43.08 45.54
N LEU A 92 36.23 43.81 44.50
CA LEU A 92 36.86 43.92 43.17
C LEU A 92 38.14 44.79 43.19
N PRO A 93 39.08 44.58 42.25
CA PRO A 93 39.94 45.64 41.73
C PRO A 93 39.77 45.86 40.20
N ALA A 94 39.94 47.11 39.77
CA ALA A 94 39.90 47.56 38.36
C ALA A 94 41.33 47.84 37.81
N PRO A 95 41.54 47.92 36.48
CA PRO A 95 42.87 47.86 35.86
C PRO A 95 43.62 49.22 35.81
N ARG A 96 44.97 49.16 35.72
CA ARG A 96 45.87 50.32 35.49
C ARG A 96 47.09 49.96 34.59
N PRO A 97 47.79 50.94 33.97
CA PRO A 97 47.99 50.85 32.51
C PRO A 97 49.44 51.05 31.96
N HIS A 98 49.52 51.00 30.62
CA HIS A 98 50.55 51.55 29.70
C HIS A 98 51.97 50.96 29.65
N ARG A 99 52.38 50.54 28.44
CA ARG A 99 53.69 50.93 27.87
C ARG A 99 53.63 51.11 26.34
N ARG A 100 54.63 51.82 25.81
CA ARG A 100 54.61 52.57 24.53
C ARG A 100 54.86 51.71 23.28
N GLN A 101 54.45 52.23 22.12
CA GLN A 101 54.99 51.88 20.79
C GLN A 101 56.48 52.28 20.67
N PRO A 102 57.15 51.87 19.57
CA PRO A 102 57.38 52.85 18.49
C PRO A 102 57.12 52.32 17.07
N GLN A 103 56.94 53.25 16.12
CA GLN A 103 57.04 52.99 14.67
C GLN A 103 58.51 53.08 14.19
N PRO A 104 58.79 52.64 12.96
CA PRO A 104 59.44 53.57 12.02
C PRO A 104 58.76 53.63 10.63
N HIS A 105 59.04 54.70 9.88
CA HIS A 105 58.48 54.97 8.55
C HIS A 105 59.22 54.24 7.40
N GLY A 106 58.52 54.05 6.28
CA GLY A 106 59.14 53.63 5.00
C GLY A 106 58.15 53.55 3.83
N HIS A 107 58.18 54.55 2.93
CA HIS A 107 57.57 54.46 1.59
C HIS A 107 58.64 54.01 0.55
N PRO A 108 58.30 53.76 -0.73
CA PRO A 108 57.79 52.47 -1.16
C PRO A 108 58.69 51.81 -2.22
N ARG A 109 58.56 50.50 -2.43
CA ARG A 109 59.06 49.82 -3.64
C ARG A 109 57.95 49.02 -4.29
N GLN A 110 57.76 49.24 -5.59
CA GLN A 110 56.89 48.42 -6.42
C GLN A 110 57.52 47.03 -6.58
N ALA A 111 56.70 45.99 -6.44
CA ALA A 111 57.04 44.62 -6.79
C ALA A 111 55.98 44.09 -7.76
N ALA A 112 56.40 43.30 -8.74
CA ALA A 112 55.51 42.78 -9.78
C ALA A 112 54.45 41.81 -9.22
N PRO A 113 53.26 41.71 -9.85
CA PRO A 113 52.22 40.80 -9.38
C PRO A 113 52.66 39.34 -9.50
N GLN A 114 52.51 38.59 -8.40
CA GLN A 114 52.64 37.14 -8.43
C GLN A 114 51.46 36.52 -9.21
N PRO A 115 51.67 35.44 -9.98
CA PRO A 115 50.59 34.77 -10.68
C PRO A 115 49.57 34.21 -9.68
N ALA A 116 48.28 34.37 -9.99
CA ALA A 116 47.21 33.91 -9.12
C ALA A 116 47.30 32.39 -8.91
N GLN A 117 47.43 31.97 -7.65
CA GLN A 117 47.16 30.58 -7.28
C GLN A 117 45.71 30.26 -7.65
N PRO A 118 45.42 29.09 -8.26
CA PRO A 118 44.05 28.72 -8.58
C PRO A 118 43.27 28.64 -7.25
N GLN A 119 42.20 29.43 -7.14
CA GLN A 119 41.31 29.32 -5.99
C GLN A 119 40.72 27.92 -6.00
N VAL A 120 41.17 27.08 -5.07
CA VAL A 120 40.51 25.81 -4.77
C VAL A 120 39.11 26.18 -4.31
N SER A 121 38.13 25.97 -5.18
CA SER A 121 36.72 26.12 -4.85
C SER A 121 36.38 25.12 -3.75
N THR A 122 36.49 25.55 -2.49
CA THR A 122 36.01 24.81 -1.35
C THR A 122 34.53 24.61 -1.54
N VAL A 123 34.16 23.40 -1.96
CA VAL A 123 32.78 22.95 -1.99
C VAL A 123 32.30 22.97 -0.56
N LEU A 124 31.62 24.06 -0.19
CA LEU A 124 30.95 24.24 1.09
C LEU A 124 29.94 23.11 1.23
N ASP A 125 30.27 22.12 2.09
CA ASP A 125 29.31 21.09 2.49
C ASP A 125 28.05 21.79 3.03
N PRO A 126 26.86 21.55 2.46
CA PRO A 126 25.62 22.15 2.94
C PRO A 126 25.34 21.91 4.43
N ARG A 127 25.97 20.90 5.04
CA ARG A 127 25.90 20.63 6.50
C ARG A 127 26.72 21.59 7.36
N ALA A 128 27.70 22.29 6.79
CA ALA A 128 28.61 23.18 7.54
C ALA A 128 27.96 24.51 7.97
N LEU A 129 26.72 24.79 7.57
CA LEU A 129 25.95 25.98 7.94
C LEU A 129 24.88 25.73 9.02
N LEU A 130 24.98 24.63 9.76
CA LEU A 130 24.24 24.44 11.02
C LEU A 130 24.76 25.38 12.13
N LYS A 131 24.43 26.67 11.99
CA LYS A 131 24.28 27.55 13.16
C LYS A 131 23.09 27.05 13.96
N THR A 132 23.34 26.19 14.93
CA THR A 132 22.34 25.77 15.91
C THR A 132 21.97 26.97 16.78
N GLU A 133 20.87 27.64 16.43
CA GLU A 133 20.09 28.42 17.38
C GLU A 133 19.86 27.55 18.62
N PRO A 134 20.13 28.04 19.86
CA PRO A 134 20.14 27.21 21.05
C PRO A 134 18.76 26.59 21.37
N HIS A 135 17.69 27.16 20.80
CA HIS A 135 16.36 26.57 20.78
C HIS A 135 15.82 26.66 19.34
N PRO A 136 15.61 25.53 18.63
CA PRO A 136 15.12 25.56 17.26
C PRO A 136 13.68 26.07 17.22
N ARG A 137 13.45 27.21 16.53
CA ARG A 137 12.10 27.79 16.42
C ARG A 137 11.34 27.16 15.25
N ALA A 138 10.29 26.42 15.56
CA ALA A 138 9.36 25.89 14.56
C ALA A 138 8.67 27.03 13.79
N VAL A 139 8.37 26.79 12.52
CA VAL A 139 7.60 27.71 11.67
C VAL A 139 6.53 26.93 10.90
N VAL A 140 5.34 27.54 10.87
CA VAL A 140 4.25 27.20 9.97
C VAL A 140 4.03 28.35 9.01
N GLU A 141 3.59 28.01 7.80
CA GLU A 141 2.88 28.89 6.88
C GLU A 141 1.56 28.20 6.50
N LEU A 142 0.47 28.97 6.52
CA LEU A 142 -0.86 28.49 6.21
C LEU A 142 -1.64 29.56 5.44
N THR A 143 -2.17 29.19 4.28
CA THR A 143 -3.07 30.03 3.47
C THR A 143 -4.46 29.40 3.38
N VAL A 144 -5.52 30.20 3.54
CA VAL A 144 -6.90 29.80 3.26
C VAL A 144 -7.39 30.56 2.02
N ASP A 145 -7.78 29.84 0.98
CA ASP A 145 -8.19 30.38 -0.34
C ASP A 145 -7.19 31.43 -0.90
N GLY A 146 -5.90 31.18 -0.66
CA GLY A 146 -4.78 32.05 -1.07
C GLY A 146 -4.40 33.16 -0.08
N VAL A 147 -5.22 33.43 0.94
CA VAL A 147 -4.93 34.44 1.97
C VAL A 147 -4.08 33.83 3.09
N SER A 148 -2.87 34.35 3.33
CA SER A 148 -2.00 33.85 4.40
C SER A 148 -2.52 34.25 5.78
N LEU A 149 -2.97 33.27 6.57
CA LEU A 149 -3.42 33.48 7.96
C LEU A 149 -2.27 33.31 8.96
N THR A 150 -1.03 33.12 8.49
CA THR A 150 0.15 32.77 9.27
C THR A 150 0.37 33.62 10.53
N SER A 151 0.07 34.92 10.48
CA SER A 151 0.19 35.82 11.65
C SER A 151 -0.88 35.55 12.72
N ILE A 152 -2.11 35.24 12.32
CA ILE A 152 -3.24 34.90 13.21
C ILE A 152 -2.98 33.53 13.85
N ILE A 153 -2.60 32.54 13.04
CA ILE A 153 -2.22 31.21 13.51
C ILE A 153 -1.11 31.30 14.56
N ARG A 154 -0.03 32.05 14.30
CA ARG A 154 1.09 32.20 15.27
C ARG A 154 0.72 32.85 16.60
N GLN A 155 -0.41 33.55 16.69
CA GLN A 155 -0.88 34.18 17.94
C GLN A 155 -1.92 33.35 18.69
N ARG A 156 -2.61 32.41 18.02
CA ARG A 156 -3.78 31.70 18.56
C ARG A 156 -3.68 30.18 18.48
N LEU A 157 -2.64 29.61 17.88
CA LEU A 157 -2.53 28.17 17.70
C LEU A 157 -2.36 27.44 19.02
N ILE A 158 -3.39 26.70 19.42
CA ILE A 158 -3.32 25.71 20.49
C ILE A 158 -2.58 24.48 19.97
N GLN A 159 -3.09 23.89 18.88
CA GLN A 159 -2.48 22.72 18.23
C GLN A 159 -2.78 22.67 16.72
N LEU A 160 -1.76 22.38 15.91
CA LEU A 160 -1.90 21.89 14.54
C LEU A 160 -1.44 20.44 14.48
N THR A 161 -2.27 19.58 13.91
CA THR A 161 -1.95 18.18 13.64
C THR A 161 -2.07 17.90 12.15
N HIS A 162 -1.03 17.33 11.55
CA HIS A 162 -1.00 16.93 10.14
C HIS A 162 -0.60 15.45 10.05
N THR A 163 -1.41 14.64 9.38
CA THR A 163 -1.10 13.22 9.13
C THR A 163 -0.96 12.92 7.64
N ASP A 164 0.23 12.40 7.26
CA ASP A 164 0.54 11.85 5.92
C ASP A 164 0.33 10.33 5.96
N ASN A 165 -0.49 9.81 5.06
CA ASN A 165 -0.84 8.39 4.93
C ASN A 165 -0.37 7.85 3.57
N ARG A 166 -0.23 6.52 3.50
CA ARG A 166 0.10 5.84 2.24
C ARG A 166 -1.15 5.59 1.38
N GLY A 167 -1.04 5.87 0.09
CA GLY A 167 -2.05 5.51 -0.91
C GLY A 167 -3.18 6.53 -1.06
N PHE A 168 -4.42 6.06 -1.06
CA PHE A 168 -5.65 6.87 -1.11
C PHE A 168 -6.36 6.99 0.25
N GLU A 169 -5.70 6.58 1.35
CA GLU A 169 -6.11 7.03 2.69
C GLU A 169 -5.84 8.54 2.77
N ALA A 170 -6.88 9.34 3.03
CA ALA A 170 -6.77 10.80 2.89
C ALA A 170 -5.87 11.40 4.00
N ASP A 171 -4.86 12.18 3.60
CA ASP A 171 -4.09 13.02 4.51
C ASP A 171 -5.02 14.02 5.21
N THR A 172 -4.77 14.29 6.50
CA THR A 172 -5.64 15.14 7.34
C THR A 172 -4.87 16.29 7.96
N VAL A 173 -5.47 17.49 7.94
CA VAL A 173 -5.03 18.64 8.75
C VAL A 173 -6.14 18.98 9.75
N GLU A 174 -5.76 19.15 11.00
CA GLU A 174 -6.64 19.50 12.10
C GLU A 174 -5.98 20.62 12.91
N ILE A 175 -6.71 21.72 13.11
CA ILE A 175 -6.18 22.97 13.68
C ILE A 175 -7.13 23.40 14.79
N GLU A 176 -6.59 23.64 15.98
CA GLU A 176 -7.30 24.17 17.15
C GLU A 176 -6.73 25.54 17.51
N LEU A 177 -7.60 26.55 17.56
CA LEU A 177 -7.27 27.96 17.79
C LEU A 177 -8.01 28.51 19.01
N ASP A 178 -7.35 29.38 19.75
CA ASP A 178 -7.95 30.21 20.81
C ASP A 178 -8.85 31.29 20.20
N ASP A 179 -10.13 31.30 20.61
CA ASP A 179 -11.12 32.33 20.28
C ASP A 179 -11.77 32.92 21.53
N THR A 180 -11.06 32.95 22.67
CA THR A 180 -11.51 33.52 23.96
C THR A 180 -11.94 34.99 23.88
N ASP A 181 -11.64 35.70 22.78
CA ASP A 181 -12.08 37.07 22.52
C ASP A 181 -13.08 37.22 21.34
N GLY A 182 -13.56 36.11 20.77
CA GLY A 182 -14.64 36.03 19.76
C GLY A 182 -14.33 36.77 18.47
N LYS A 183 -13.11 36.63 17.93
CA LYS A 183 -12.63 37.35 16.73
C LYS A 183 -12.28 36.45 15.54
N LEU A 184 -12.41 35.13 15.65
CA LEU A 184 -12.16 34.23 14.54
C LEU A 184 -13.43 33.96 13.73
N ASP A 185 -13.46 34.48 12.50
CA ASP A 185 -14.48 34.08 11.52
C ASP A 185 -14.38 32.56 11.24
N LEU A 186 -15.53 31.88 11.26
CA LEU A 186 -15.66 30.47 10.88
C LEU A 186 -15.36 30.32 9.38
N PRO A 187 -14.28 29.62 8.97
CA PRO A 187 -13.98 29.44 7.54
C PRO A 187 -15.08 28.64 6.84
N PRO A 188 -15.40 28.95 5.57
CA PRO A 188 -16.45 28.23 4.85
C PRO A 188 -16.04 26.78 4.57
N ARG A 189 -16.99 25.85 4.69
CA ARG A 189 -16.78 24.46 4.22
C ARG A 189 -16.56 24.47 2.72
N GLY A 190 -15.54 23.75 2.26
CA GLY A 190 -15.03 23.82 0.89
C GLY A 190 -13.83 24.76 0.71
N ALA A 191 -13.47 25.57 1.72
CA ALA A 191 -12.26 26.40 1.68
C ALA A 191 -10.99 25.57 1.48
N THR A 192 -10.02 26.14 0.76
CA THR A 192 -8.76 25.49 0.38
C THR A 192 -7.63 25.93 1.31
N ILE A 193 -7.13 25.00 2.13
CA ILE A 193 -5.97 25.20 3.00
C ILE A 193 -4.72 24.69 2.30
N THR A 194 -3.70 25.53 2.15
CA THR A 194 -2.32 25.08 1.82
C THR A 194 -1.48 25.15 3.09
N LEU A 195 -0.72 24.09 3.36
CA LEU A 195 0.13 23.98 4.56
C LEU A 195 1.60 23.79 4.20
N ALA A 196 2.49 24.52 4.88
CA ALA A 196 3.90 24.22 4.96
C ALA A 196 4.39 24.25 6.42
N LEU A 197 5.33 23.35 6.75
CA LEU A 197 5.90 23.17 8.09
C LEU A 197 7.43 23.09 8.03
N GLY A 198 8.13 23.60 9.04
CA GLY A 198 9.57 23.45 9.16
C GLY A 198 10.19 24.23 10.31
N TRP A 199 11.46 24.62 10.17
CA TRP A 199 12.22 25.34 11.18
C TRP A 199 12.75 26.66 10.63
N ALA A 200 12.86 27.69 11.49
CA ALA A 200 13.33 29.01 11.08
C ALA A 200 14.73 29.01 10.44
N ALA A 201 15.57 28.03 10.76
CA ALA A 201 16.91 27.86 10.19
C ALA A 201 16.94 27.01 8.89
N SER A 202 16.03 26.04 8.73
CA SER A 202 15.98 25.15 7.55
C SER A 202 15.03 25.62 6.45
N GLY A 203 14.13 26.55 6.75
CA GLY A 203 13.00 26.90 5.92
C GLY A 203 11.78 25.98 6.11
N LEU A 204 10.74 26.29 5.36
CA LEU A 204 9.45 25.59 5.31
C LEU A 204 9.47 24.50 4.22
N VAL A 205 8.85 23.35 4.50
CA VAL A 205 8.58 22.29 3.51
C VAL A 205 7.07 22.24 3.26
N PRO A 206 6.61 22.36 2.00
CA PRO A 206 5.21 22.15 1.65
C PRO A 206 4.73 20.76 2.07
N LYS A 207 3.54 20.68 2.68
CA LYS A 207 2.94 19.42 3.11
C LYS A 207 1.75 18.98 2.25
N GLY A 208 0.99 19.92 1.71
CA GLY A 208 -0.08 19.61 0.75
C GLY A 208 -1.13 20.71 0.66
N THR A 209 -2.21 20.39 -0.06
CA THR A 209 -3.43 21.20 -0.16
C THR A 209 -4.61 20.39 0.34
N TYR A 210 -5.50 20.99 1.14
CA TYR A 210 -6.58 20.32 1.86
C TYR A 210 -7.86 21.12 1.73
N THR A 211 -9.01 20.44 1.66
CA THR A 211 -10.33 21.08 1.64
C THR A 211 -10.97 20.97 3.02
N VAL A 212 -11.44 22.10 3.56
CA VAL A 212 -12.17 22.16 4.85
C VAL A 212 -13.49 21.42 4.72
N ASP A 213 -13.71 20.42 5.58
CA ASP A 213 -14.93 19.61 5.61
C ASP A 213 -15.74 19.81 6.89
N GLU A 214 -15.07 19.97 8.03
CA GLU A 214 -15.70 20.23 9.32
C GLU A 214 -15.07 21.45 10.02
N VAL A 215 -15.93 22.25 10.65
CA VAL A 215 -15.56 23.41 11.47
C VAL A 215 -16.48 23.40 12.67
N ALA A 216 -15.92 23.56 13.88
CA ALA A 216 -16.64 23.52 15.14
C ALA A 216 -16.11 24.56 16.11
N HIS A 217 -17.00 25.30 16.75
CA HIS A 217 -16.70 26.18 17.87
C HIS A 217 -17.12 25.51 19.19
N ARG A 218 -16.31 25.61 20.24
CA ARG A 218 -16.59 25.15 21.60
C ARG A 218 -16.49 26.32 22.56
N GLY A 219 -17.15 26.22 23.73
CA GLY A 219 -17.11 27.26 24.76
C GLY A 219 -16.32 26.87 26.01
N ALA A 220 -15.78 27.88 26.68
CA ALA A 220 -15.10 27.89 27.98
C ALA A 220 -14.01 26.80 28.20
N PRO A 221 -12.76 27.02 27.75
CA PRO A 221 -12.28 28.15 26.94
C PRO A 221 -12.91 28.12 25.54
N ASP A 222 -13.09 29.29 24.94
CA ASP A 222 -13.74 29.38 23.63
C ASP A 222 -12.70 29.02 22.56
N THR A 223 -12.95 27.95 21.80
CA THR A 223 -11.99 27.40 20.83
C THR A 223 -12.61 27.09 19.47
N LEU A 224 -11.86 27.41 18.42
CA LEU A 224 -12.20 27.10 17.04
C LEU A 224 -11.38 25.90 16.55
N SER A 225 -12.07 24.81 16.22
CA SER A 225 -11.52 23.62 15.59
C SER A 225 -11.87 23.58 14.10
N ILE A 226 -10.85 23.42 13.26
CA ILE A 226 -10.96 23.33 11.79
C ILE A 226 -10.36 22.00 11.35
N ARG A 227 -11.12 21.21 10.60
CA ARG A 227 -10.68 19.95 9.99
C ARG A 227 -10.69 20.07 8.47
N ALA A 228 -9.67 19.51 7.85
CA ALA A 228 -9.54 19.41 6.40
C ALA A 228 -8.92 18.08 5.98
N ARG A 229 -9.25 17.62 4.77
CA ARG A 229 -8.69 16.42 4.11
C ARG A 229 -8.03 16.78 2.79
N SER A 230 -7.00 16.03 2.36
CA SER A 230 -6.27 16.32 1.12
C SER A 230 -7.20 16.51 -0.09
N ALA A 231 -6.91 17.55 -0.86
CA ALA A 231 -7.61 17.93 -2.08
C ALA A 231 -7.07 17.18 -3.33
N ASP A 232 -5.99 16.41 -3.21
CA ASP A 232 -5.32 15.71 -4.33
C ASP A 232 -6.17 14.60 -4.96
N LEU A 233 -7.25 14.18 -4.28
CA LEU A 233 -8.31 13.34 -4.83
C LEU A 233 -9.20 14.14 -5.82
N ALA A 234 -8.69 14.35 -7.03
CA ALA A 234 -9.40 14.97 -8.14
C ALA A 234 -10.85 14.42 -8.27
N ALA A 235 -11.83 15.30 -8.48
CA ALA A 235 -13.25 14.96 -8.33
C ALA A 235 -13.76 13.81 -9.24
N GLY A 236 -13.11 13.60 -10.39
CA GLY A 236 -13.41 12.45 -11.25
C GLY A 236 -12.94 11.10 -10.68
N LEU A 237 -11.94 11.08 -9.79
CA LEU A 237 -11.43 9.86 -9.14
C LEU A 237 -12.36 9.33 -8.06
N THR A 238 -13.08 10.22 -7.37
CA THR A 238 -14.08 9.88 -6.35
C THR A 238 -15.45 9.54 -6.96
N THR A 239 -15.71 10.01 -8.19
CA THR A 239 -16.93 9.69 -8.96
C THR A 239 -17.03 8.19 -9.26
N GLN A 240 -18.14 7.57 -8.84
CA GLN A 240 -18.46 6.16 -9.15
C GLN A 240 -18.78 5.96 -10.64
N ARG A 241 -18.33 4.84 -11.22
CA ARG A 241 -18.57 4.49 -12.63
C ARG A 241 -18.90 3.00 -12.77
N GLU A 242 -19.58 2.65 -13.86
CA GLU A 242 -19.83 1.27 -14.28
C GLU A 242 -19.19 1.02 -15.66
N ARG A 243 -18.25 0.06 -15.73
CA ARG A 243 -17.61 -0.39 -16.97
C ARG A 243 -16.81 -1.69 -16.77
N SER A 244 -16.50 -2.37 -17.88
CA SER A 244 -15.70 -3.60 -17.90
C SER A 244 -14.44 -3.41 -18.75
N TRP A 245 -13.29 -3.77 -18.18
CA TRP A 245 -11.98 -3.73 -18.83
C TRP A 245 -11.59 -5.15 -19.29
N HIS A 246 -11.22 -5.30 -20.55
CA HIS A 246 -10.90 -6.59 -21.16
C HIS A 246 -9.55 -6.54 -21.89
N ASN A 247 -8.74 -7.59 -21.77
CA ASN A 247 -7.45 -7.78 -22.46
C ASN A 247 -6.56 -6.51 -22.50
N ILE A 248 -6.44 -5.82 -21.37
CA ILE A 248 -5.68 -4.57 -21.22
C ILE A 248 -4.49 -4.80 -20.29
N THR A 249 -3.41 -4.01 -20.41
CA THR A 249 -2.39 -4.03 -19.36
C THR A 249 -2.77 -3.12 -18.19
N LEU A 250 -2.34 -3.47 -16.98
CA LEU A 250 -2.48 -2.63 -15.79
C LEU A 250 -1.83 -1.25 -16.01
N GLY A 251 -0.70 -1.19 -16.70
CA GLY A 251 -0.07 0.06 -17.12
C GLY A 251 -1.00 0.94 -17.95
N ALA A 252 -1.60 0.38 -19.01
CA ALA A 252 -2.53 1.09 -19.88
C ALA A 252 -3.84 1.48 -19.14
N LEU A 253 -4.38 0.62 -18.28
CA LEU A 253 -5.56 0.93 -17.47
C LEU A 253 -5.32 2.13 -16.55
N ILE A 254 -4.18 2.16 -15.84
CA ILE A 254 -3.82 3.28 -14.97
C ILE A 254 -3.59 4.56 -15.78
N GLN A 255 -2.98 4.45 -16.98
CA GLN A 255 -2.82 5.58 -17.90
C GLN A 255 -4.17 6.16 -18.36
N THR A 256 -5.12 5.31 -18.77
CA THR A 256 -6.49 5.75 -19.13
C THR A 256 -7.15 6.46 -17.95
N ILE A 257 -7.06 5.90 -16.74
CA ILE A 257 -7.62 6.56 -15.54
C ILE A 257 -6.93 7.89 -15.24
N ALA A 258 -5.61 8.01 -15.41
CA ALA A 258 -4.92 9.29 -15.20
C ALA A 258 -5.41 10.37 -16.19
N ILE A 259 -5.49 10.03 -17.48
CA ILE A 259 -5.93 10.93 -18.56
C ILE A 259 -7.40 11.36 -18.36
N GLU A 260 -8.28 10.44 -17.95
CA GLU A 260 -9.70 10.71 -17.62
C GLU A 260 -9.93 11.63 -16.40
N ASN A 261 -8.86 12.08 -15.76
CA ASN A 261 -8.88 12.91 -14.55
C ASN A 261 -7.88 14.07 -14.61
N ASP A 262 -7.36 14.40 -15.80
CA ASP A 262 -6.35 15.44 -16.04
C ASP A 262 -5.02 15.25 -15.27
N LEU A 263 -4.69 13.99 -14.93
CA LEU A 263 -3.49 13.62 -14.19
C LEU A 263 -2.40 13.04 -15.11
N LYS A 264 -1.14 13.27 -14.73
CA LYS A 264 0.01 12.53 -15.25
C LYS A 264 0.05 11.14 -14.61
N SER A 265 0.54 10.12 -15.32
CA SER A 265 0.75 8.76 -14.77
C SER A 265 2.23 8.49 -14.51
N SER A 266 2.58 7.93 -13.35
CA SER A 266 3.94 7.52 -13.01
C SER A 266 3.90 6.13 -12.34
N ILE A 267 4.22 5.09 -13.12
CA ILE A 267 3.94 3.69 -12.81
C ILE A 267 5.26 2.91 -12.77
N HIS A 268 5.50 2.15 -11.70
CA HIS A 268 6.70 1.32 -11.61
C HIS A 268 6.67 0.17 -12.63
N GLY A 269 7.80 -0.07 -13.31
CA GLY A 269 7.88 -0.95 -14.48
C GLY A 269 7.39 -2.39 -14.26
N SER A 270 7.49 -2.91 -13.03
CA SER A 270 6.94 -4.22 -12.63
C SER A 270 5.43 -4.38 -12.86
N TYR A 271 4.69 -3.27 -12.93
CA TYR A 271 3.24 -3.25 -13.10
C TYR A 271 2.81 -2.98 -14.55
N PHE A 272 3.70 -2.44 -15.38
CA PHE A 272 3.31 -1.92 -16.70
C PHE A 272 2.83 -3.03 -17.66
N ALA A 273 3.54 -4.15 -17.71
CA ALA A 273 3.27 -5.27 -18.60
C ALA A 273 2.32 -6.34 -18.01
N ILE A 274 1.73 -6.09 -16.83
CA ILE A 274 0.75 -7.01 -16.24
C ILE A 274 -0.51 -7.02 -17.10
N VAL A 275 -0.86 -8.16 -17.70
CA VAL A 275 -2.14 -8.34 -18.42
C VAL A 275 -3.29 -8.53 -17.42
N ILE A 276 -4.39 -7.85 -17.71
CA ILE A 276 -5.71 -7.96 -17.11
C ILE A 276 -6.63 -8.54 -18.18
N ASP A 277 -6.92 -9.83 -18.05
CA ASP A 277 -7.80 -10.59 -18.95
C ASP A 277 -9.23 -10.03 -18.94
N HIS A 278 -9.83 -9.96 -17.74
CA HIS A 278 -11.11 -9.32 -17.48
C HIS A 278 -11.13 -8.66 -16.09
N LEU A 279 -11.76 -7.49 -15.99
CA LEU A 279 -11.92 -6.73 -14.75
C LEU A 279 -13.14 -5.79 -14.83
N ASP A 280 -14.14 -6.04 -13.99
CA ASP A 280 -15.27 -5.12 -13.83
C ASP A 280 -14.95 -4.01 -12.81
N GLN A 281 -15.47 -2.82 -13.11
CA GLN A 281 -15.61 -1.66 -12.23
C GLN A 281 -17.12 -1.44 -12.07
N THR A 282 -17.71 -1.87 -10.95
CA THR A 282 -19.17 -1.90 -10.75
C THR A 282 -19.58 -0.96 -9.61
N ASN A 283 -20.25 0.14 -9.95
CA ASN A 283 -20.52 1.30 -9.11
C ASN A 283 -19.32 1.73 -8.24
N GLU A 284 -18.13 1.64 -8.82
CA GLU A 284 -16.85 1.78 -8.12
C GLU A 284 -16.15 3.05 -8.61
N SER A 285 -15.62 3.86 -7.69
CA SER A 285 -14.85 5.03 -8.04
C SER A 285 -13.47 4.64 -8.57
N ALA A 286 -12.83 5.49 -9.38
CA ALA A 286 -11.50 5.18 -9.90
C ALA A 286 -10.46 5.07 -8.76
N ALA A 287 -10.58 5.87 -7.69
CA ALA A 287 -9.75 5.72 -6.49
C ALA A 287 -9.94 4.35 -5.80
N ASN A 288 -11.18 3.85 -5.70
CA ASN A 288 -11.46 2.52 -5.14
C ASN A 288 -10.90 1.40 -6.03
N LEU A 289 -11.12 1.49 -7.35
CA LEU A 289 -10.58 0.55 -8.33
C LEU A 289 -9.04 0.47 -8.28
N LEU A 290 -8.36 1.63 -8.25
CA LEU A 290 -6.92 1.71 -8.10
C LEU A 290 -6.44 1.15 -6.76
N THR A 291 -7.14 1.43 -5.66
CA THR A 291 -6.84 0.87 -4.33
C THR A 291 -6.94 -0.66 -4.33
N ARG A 292 -8.00 -1.21 -4.95
CA ARG A 292 -8.21 -2.65 -5.10
C ARG A 292 -7.13 -3.31 -5.97
N LEU A 293 -6.76 -2.69 -7.09
CA LEU A 293 -5.67 -3.15 -7.94
C LEU A 293 -4.30 -3.07 -7.24
N ALA A 294 -4.07 -2.03 -6.43
CA ALA A 294 -2.86 -1.86 -5.66
C ALA A 294 -2.71 -2.97 -4.61
N GLN A 295 -3.76 -3.24 -3.84
CA GLN A 295 -3.82 -4.36 -2.87
C GLN A 295 -3.61 -5.72 -3.55
N MET A 296 -4.20 -5.95 -4.73
CA MET A 296 -4.02 -7.18 -5.51
C MET A 296 -2.59 -7.42 -6.02
N HIS A 297 -1.73 -6.39 -6.02
CA HIS A 297 -0.41 -6.39 -6.65
C HIS A 297 0.73 -5.95 -5.72
N ASP A 298 0.48 -5.94 -4.41
CA ASP A 298 1.42 -5.49 -3.37
C ASP A 298 2.01 -4.10 -3.68
N ALA A 299 1.13 -3.18 -4.04
CA ALA A 299 1.44 -1.85 -4.51
C ALA A 299 0.67 -0.77 -3.73
N ILE A 300 1.03 0.48 -3.97
CA ILE A 300 0.38 1.69 -3.46
C ILE A 300 0.00 2.53 -4.66
N ALA A 301 -1.25 3.00 -4.68
CA ALA A 301 -1.76 3.96 -5.64
C ALA A 301 -2.12 5.25 -4.89
N THR A 302 -1.63 6.40 -5.36
CA THR A 302 -1.88 7.72 -4.76
C THR A 302 -1.79 8.82 -5.82
N VAL A 303 -2.19 10.04 -5.48
CA VAL A 303 -1.95 11.24 -6.30
C VAL A 303 -1.20 12.25 -5.44
N LYS A 304 -0.04 12.72 -5.90
CA LYS A 304 0.64 13.90 -5.34
C LYS A 304 1.14 14.76 -6.52
N ASN A 305 1.03 16.08 -6.43
CA ASN A 305 1.44 17.05 -7.45
C ASN A 305 0.90 16.76 -8.88
N GLY A 306 -0.42 16.55 -9.00
CA GLY A 306 -1.09 16.29 -10.29
C GLY A 306 -0.63 15.01 -11.01
N THR A 307 -0.01 14.08 -10.27
CA THR A 307 0.55 12.84 -10.80
C THR A 307 0.03 11.63 -10.03
N LEU A 308 -0.67 10.75 -10.73
CA LEU A 308 -1.08 9.43 -10.27
C LEU A 308 0.16 8.52 -10.20
N LEU A 309 0.57 8.18 -8.98
CA LEU A 309 1.69 7.31 -8.66
C LEU A 309 1.19 5.87 -8.43
N PHE A 310 1.88 4.88 -9.01
CA PHE A 310 1.63 3.46 -8.72
C PHE A 310 2.96 2.73 -8.47
N THR A 311 3.28 2.46 -7.20
CA THR A 311 4.60 2.01 -6.73
C THR A 311 4.51 0.73 -5.89
N PRO A 312 5.60 -0.06 -5.74
CA PRO A 312 5.58 -1.25 -4.88
C PRO A 312 5.50 -0.88 -3.40
N ALA A 313 4.66 -1.59 -2.65
CA ALA A 313 4.40 -1.32 -1.23
C ALA A 313 5.53 -1.86 -0.33
N GLY A 314 5.99 -1.06 0.62
CA GLY A 314 7.03 -1.46 1.57
C GLY A 314 8.43 -1.56 0.96
N ALA A 315 8.64 -1.11 -0.29
CA ALA A 315 9.88 -1.37 -1.03
C ALA A 315 10.92 -0.24 -0.96
N GLY A 316 10.53 0.96 -0.52
CA GLY A 316 11.46 2.10 -0.44
C GLY A 316 11.96 2.60 -1.79
N VAL A 317 11.15 2.50 -2.84
CA VAL A 317 11.51 2.95 -4.20
C VAL A 317 10.44 3.88 -4.78
N THR A 318 10.90 4.88 -5.53
CA THR A 318 10.05 5.73 -6.38
C THR A 318 9.45 4.93 -7.54
N ALA A 319 8.44 5.48 -8.22
CA ALA A 319 7.92 4.91 -9.48
C ALA A 319 9.00 4.70 -10.56
N SER A 320 10.09 5.49 -10.53
CA SER A 320 11.24 5.31 -11.43
C SER A 320 12.20 4.17 -11.05
N GLY A 321 11.92 3.42 -9.98
CA GLY A 321 12.79 2.37 -9.43
C GLY A 321 13.99 2.89 -8.62
N LYS A 322 14.26 4.21 -8.64
CA LYS A 322 15.26 4.84 -7.76
C LYS A 322 14.88 4.63 -6.29
N ARG A 323 15.84 4.14 -5.50
CA ARG A 323 15.71 3.99 -4.04
C ARG A 323 15.52 5.34 -3.37
N ILE A 324 14.63 5.38 -2.38
CA ILE A 324 14.47 6.50 -1.45
C ILE A 324 15.60 6.37 -0.41
N PRO A 325 16.35 7.44 -0.08
CA PRO A 325 17.36 7.40 0.97
C PRO A 325 16.78 6.97 2.31
N ALA A 326 17.50 6.13 3.06
CA ALA A 326 17.08 5.73 4.40
C ALA A 326 17.39 6.83 5.43
N VAL A 327 16.48 7.06 6.38
CA VAL A 327 16.70 7.92 7.55
C VAL A 327 17.15 7.10 8.76
N THR A 328 18.10 7.60 9.55
CA THR A 328 18.50 6.98 10.82
C THR A 328 17.78 7.66 11.98
N ILE A 329 17.01 6.90 12.75
CA ILE A 329 16.24 7.40 13.91
C ILE A 329 16.84 6.84 15.20
N THR A 330 17.49 7.70 15.99
CA THR A 330 18.17 7.30 17.23
C THR A 330 17.23 7.36 18.43
N ARG A 331 17.50 6.58 19.49
CA ARG A 331 16.74 6.65 20.75
C ARG A 331 16.83 8.02 21.45
N GLN A 332 17.83 8.84 21.13
CA GLN A 332 17.96 10.21 21.64
C GLN A 332 17.05 11.22 20.91
N SER A 333 16.46 10.85 19.77
CA SER A 333 15.63 11.78 18.96
C SER A 333 14.20 11.98 19.51
N GLY A 334 13.79 11.22 20.53
CA GLY A 334 12.43 11.20 21.05
C GLY A 334 12.33 10.73 22.50
N ASP A 335 11.21 11.04 23.16
CA ASP A 335 10.95 10.73 24.57
C ASP A 335 10.21 9.40 24.78
N SER A 336 9.39 9.02 23.80
CA SER A 336 8.38 7.98 23.89
C SER A 336 8.45 7.08 22.66
N HIS A 337 8.40 5.77 22.89
CA HIS A 337 8.34 4.76 21.84
C HIS A 337 7.49 3.56 22.25
N ASP A 338 6.84 2.93 21.27
CA ASP A 338 6.12 1.68 21.41
C ASP A 338 6.71 0.67 20.42
N PHE A 339 6.85 -0.59 20.84
CA PHE A 339 7.16 -1.70 19.96
C PHE A 339 6.19 -2.84 20.24
N THR A 340 5.56 -3.37 19.20
CA THR A 340 4.64 -4.52 19.29
C THR A 340 5.09 -5.59 18.31
N LEU A 341 5.42 -6.77 18.83
CA LEU A 341 5.53 -8.00 18.04
C LEU A 341 4.22 -8.78 18.19
N ALA A 342 3.60 -9.19 17.09
CA ALA A 342 2.24 -9.69 17.07
C ALA A 342 2.13 -11.23 17.04
N ASP A 343 2.21 -11.88 18.21
CA ASP A 343 2.00 -13.33 18.37
C ASP A 343 0.56 -13.81 18.06
N ARG A 344 -0.38 -12.90 17.79
CA ARG A 344 -1.80 -13.20 17.63
C ARG A 344 -2.09 -13.92 16.31
N GLN A 345 -2.02 -15.25 16.35
CA GLN A 345 -2.40 -16.11 15.22
C GLN A 345 -1.70 -15.64 13.93
N THR A 346 -0.36 -15.70 13.94
CA THR A 346 0.44 -15.59 12.72
C THR A 346 -0.10 -16.57 11.69
N TYR A 347 -0.71 -16.05 10.63
CA TYR A 347 -1.25 -16.89 9.58
C TYR A 347 -0.10 -17.65 8.93
N GLN A 348 -0.18 -18.97 8.90
CA GLN A 348 0.86 -19.82 8.30
C GLN A 348 0.73 -19.88 6.77
N ALA A 349 -0.41 -19.44 6.23
CA ALA A 349 -0.63 -19.19 4.81
C ALA A 349 -1.78 -18.21 4.57
N VAL A 350 -1.78 -17.58 3.40
CA VAL A 350 -2.97 -17.00 2.76
C VAL A 350 -3.52 -18.00 1.75
N ILE A 351 -4.84 -18.23 1.78
CA ILE A 351 -5.56 -19.05 0.79
C ILE A 351 -6.36 -18.12 -0.11
N ALA A 352 -6.21 -18.25 -1.43
CA ALA A 352 -7.04 -17.56 -2.41
C ALA A 352 -7.76 -18.58 -3.31
N HIS A 353 -8.96 -18.23 -3.76
CA HIS A 353 -9.77 -19.07 -4.65
C HIS A 353 -9.86 -18.47 -6.04
N TYR A 354 -10.02 -19.31 -7.06
CA TYR A 354 -10.26 -18.85 -8.43
C TYR A 354 -11.30 -19.71 -9.14
N HIS A 355 -11.86 -19.17 -10.22
CA HIS A 355 -12.66 -19.95 -11.17
C HIS A 355 -11.76 -20.55 -12.24
N ASP A 356 -11.76 -21.87 -12.40
CA ASP A 356 -11.23 -22.55 -13.58
C ASP A 356 -12.36 -22.67 -14.61
N ILE A 357 -12.36 -21.78 -15.60
CA ILE A 357 -13.38 -21.73 -16.66
C ILE A 357 -13.26 -22.97 -17.57
N GLY A 358 -12.06 -23.52 -17.76
CA GLY A 358 -11.84 -24.72 -18.58
C GLY A 358 -12.23 -26.01 -17.86
N GLY A 359 -12.10 -26.04 -16.53
CA GLY A 359 -12.51 -27.18 -15.69
C GLY A 359 -13.93 -27.10 -15.13
N ALA A 360 -14.58 -25.93 -15.17
CA ALA A 360 -15.81 -25.60 -14.43
C ALA A 360 -15.70 -25.82 -12.89
N ILE A 361 -14.50 -25.62 -12.34
CA ILE A 361 -14.15 -25.94 -10.94
C ILE A 361 -13.70 -24.68 -10.19
N LYS A 362 -14.06 -24.57 -8.90
CA LYS A 362 -13.49 -23.56 -8.01
C LYS A 362 -12.13 -24.03 -7.49
N GLY A 363 -11.06 -23.46 -8.01
CA GLY A 363 -9.70 -23.73 -7.57
C GLY A 363 -9.36 -23.08 -6.21
N LYS A 364 -8.25 -23.55 -5.64
CA LYS A 364 -7.61 -23.08 -4.39
C LYS A 364 -6.13 -22.89 -4.69
N VAL A 365 -5.52 -21.84 -4.16
CA VAL A 365 -4.06 -21.68 -4.05
C VAL A 365 -3.72 -21.25 -2.64
N THR A 366 -2.56 -21.68 -2.16
CA THR A 366 -2.06 -21.43 -0.80
C THR A 366 -0.69 -20.77 -0.91
N TRP A 367 -0.40 -19.76 -0.09
CA TRP A 367 0.88 -19.05 -0.09
C TRP A 367 1.32 -18.71 1.35
N GLY A 368 2.43 -19.27 1.81
CA GLY A 368 3.02 -18.99 3.14
C GLY A 368 4.04 -20.05 3.58
N ASP A 369 4.29 -20.12 4.89
CA ASP A 369 5.27 -20.99 5.53
C ASP A 369 5.01 -22.50 5.30
N VAL A 370 3.74 -22.89 5.16
CA VAL A 370 3.37 -24.25 4.78
C VAL A 370 3.59 -24.41 3.27
N GLU A 371 4.80 -24.86 2.91
CA GLU A 371 5.11 -25.24 1.53
C GLU A 371 4.17 -26.34 1.02
N ASP A 372 3.26 -25.99 0.10
CA ASP A 372 2.80 -26.95 -0.89
C ASP A 372 3.89 -27.11 -1.95
N SER A 373 4.85 -27.98 -1.66
CA SER A 373 6.02 -28.23 -2.52
C SER A 373 5.65 -28.77 -3.91
N ALA A 374 4.38 -29.10 -4.18
CA ALA A 374 3.90 -29.49 -5.51
C ALA A 374 3.56 -28.28 -6.42
N GLU A 375 3.31 -27.09 -5.86
CA GLU A 375 2.75 -25.95 -6.59
C GLU A 375 3.79 -24.93 -7.11
N ARG A 376 4.99 -24.82 -6.52
CA ARG A 376 6.06 -23.91 -7.02
C ARG A 376 6.49 -24.22 -8.46
N GLY A 377 6.37 -25.48 -8.89
CA GLY A 377 6.58 -25.90 -10.29
C GLY A 377 5.51 -25.47 -11.30
N LYS A 378 4.47 -24.72 -10.88
CA LYS A 378 3.35 -24.28 -11.71
C LYS A 378 3.07 -22.77 -11.67
N LEU A 379 4.02 -21.95 -11.21
CA LEU A 379 4.08 -20.57 -11.70
C LEU A 379 4.51 -20.60 -13.18
N PRO A 380 3.97 -19.73 -14.05
CA PRO A 380 4.60 -19.49 -15.34
C PRO A 380 5.93 -18.76 -15.08
N VAL A 381 6.99 -19.54 -14.86
CA VAL A 381 8.36 -19.10 -15.11
C VAL A 381 8.34 -18.46 -16.49
N GLN A 382 8.82 -17.22 -16.64
CA GLN A 382 9.02 -16.63 -17.97
C GLN A 382 9.89 -17.61 -18.75
N THR A 383 9.32 -18.29 -19.75
CA THR A 383 9.94 -19.48 -20.33
C THR A 383 11.36 -19.12 -20.76
N PRO A 384 12.41 -19.65 -20.07
CA PRO A 384 13.77 -19.39 -20.51
C PRO A 384 13.84 -19.99 -21.91
N ALA A 385 14.14 -19.17 -22.91
CA ALA A 385 14.25 -19.64 -24.29
C ALA A 385 15.16 -20.86 -24.26
N VAL A 386 14.64 -22.04 -24.65
CA VAL A 386 15.27 -23.30 -24.27
C VAL A 386 16.48 -23.55 -25.16
N THR A 387 17.63 -22.97 -24.78
CA THR A 387 18.92 -23.01 -25.49
C THR A 387 19.60 -24.39 -25.44
N GLY A 388 18.81 -25.47 -25.31
CA GLY A 388 19.27 -26.84 -25.50
C GLY A 388 19.21 -27.19 -26.97
N GLN A 389 20.33 -27.60 -27.56
CA GLN A 389 20.41 -27.89 -28.99
C GLN A 389 19.69 -29.21 -29.35
N HIS A 390 19.38 -29.40 -30.64
CA HIS A 390 19.03 -30.73 -31.16
C HIS A 390 20.32 -31.51 -31.44
N LYS A 391 20.44 -32.73 -30.91
CA LYS A 391 21.56 -33.61 -31.26
C LYS A 391 21.39 -34.10 -32.70
N ALA A 392 22.25 -33.70 -33.62
CA ALA A 392 22.23 -34.18 -34.99
C ALA A 392 22.73 -35.63 -35.09
N LEU A 393 22.08 -36.45 -35.91
CA LEU A 393 22.62 -37.72 -36.38
C LEU A 393 23.47 -37.51 -37.64
N SER A 394 24.68 -38.07 -37.65
CA SER A 394 25.63 -37.97 -38.77
C SER A 394 25.25 -38.82 -39.99
N LYS A 395 24.34 -39.78 -39.84
CA LYS A 395 23.89 -40.67 -40.93
C LYS A 395 22.56 -40.18 -41.52
N THR A 396 22.59 -39.75 -42.77
CA THR A 396 21.39 -39.51 -43.59
C THR A 396 20.64 -40.82 -43.83
N SER A 397 19.31 -40.81 -43.71
CA SER A 397 18.46 -41.99 -43.98
C SER A 397 17.85 -41.95 -45.38
N PRO A 398 17.64 -43.10 -46.04
CA PRO A 398 17.13 -43.11 -47.42
C PRO A 398 15.61 -42.87 -47.55
N THR A 399 14.89 -42.64 -46.45
CA THR A 399 13.49 -42.16 -46.47
C THR A 399 13.18 -41.33 -45.22
N ARG A 400 12.18 -40.44 -45.31
CA ARG A 400 11.68 -39.63 -44.17
C ARG A 400 11.26 -40.48 -42.97
N ALA A 401 10.59 -41.60 -43.23
CA ALA A 401 10.14 -42.53 -42.18
C ALA A 401 11.32 -43.23 -41.47
N LYS A 402 12.39 -43.59 -42.21
CA LYS A 402 13.61 -44.16 -41.64
C LYS A 402 14.35 -43.13 -40.77
N ALA A 403 14.45 -41.87 -41.19
CA ALA A 403 15.02 -40.80 -40.36
C ALA A 403 14.25 -40.57 -39.06
N LEU A 404 12.91 -40.56 -39.10
CA LEU A 404 12.09 -40.38 -37.91
C LEU A 404 12.23 -41.57 -36.93
N ARG A 405 12.35 -42.80 -37.44
CA ARG A 405 12.65 -43.99 -36.63
C ARG A 405 14.04 -43.91 -36.00
N ALA A 406 15.05 -43.46 -36.75
CA ALA A 406 16.41 -43.25 -36.23
C ALA A 406 16.45 -42.18 -35.14
N ALA A 407 15.78 -41.03 -35.35
CA ALA A 407 15.67 -39.98 -34.35
C ALA A 407 15.01 -40.46 -33.05
N ARG A 408 13.90 -41.22 -33.16
CA ARG A 408 13.20 -41.82 -32.00
C ARG A 408 14.08 -42.81 -31.23
N LEU A 409 14.83 -43.68 -31.92
CA LEU A 409 15.72 -44.65 -31.28
C LEU A 409 16.90 -43.97 -30.59
N ALA A 410 17.53 -42.99 -31.24
CA ALA A 410 18.58 -42.18 -30.63
C ALA A 410 18.08 -41.39 -29.42
N TRP A 411 16.83 -40.91 -29.44
CA TRP A 411 16.21 -40.23 -28.31
C TRP A 411 15.91 -41.18 -27.14
N GLN A 412 15.48 -42.41 -27.42
CA GLN A 412 15.31 -43.46 -26.40
C GLN A 412 16.66 -43.88 -25.80
N ALA A 413 17.73 -43.95 -26.59
CA ALA A 413 19.09 -44.18 -26.09
C ALA A 413 19.58 -43.01 -25.22
N LEU A 414 19.37 -41.76 -25.65
CA LEU A 414 19.74 -40.57 -24.88
C LEU A 414 19.03 -40.54 -23.52
N LYS A 415 17.75 -40.90 -23.46
CA LYS A 415 16.98 -40.99 -22.21
C LYS A 415 17.46 -42.06 -21.22
N LYS A 416 18.33 -43.00 -21.62
CA LYS A 416 19.00 -43.93 -20.68
C LYS A 416 20.20 -43.31 -19.94
N ASN A 417 20.74 -42.19 -20.41
CA ASN A 417 21.83 -41.48 -19.74
C ASN A 417 21.34 -40.11 -19.25
N LYS A 418 21.07 -40.02 -17.94
CA LYS A 418 20.49 -38.83 -17.29
C LYS A 418 21.34 -37.56 -17.49
N ALA A 419 22.66 -37.67 -17.47
CA ALA A 419 23.56 -36.54 -17.70
C ALA A 419 23.53 -36.09 -19.17
N ALA A 420 23.68 -37.02 -20.12
CA ALA A 420 23.64 -36.71 -21.56
C ALA A 420 22.28 -36.19 -22.02
N ARG A 421 21.18 -36.55 -21.34
CA ARG A 421 19.83 -36.06 -21.65
C ARG A 421 19.61 -34.59 -21.28
N ALA A 422 20.35 -34.03 -20.31
CA ALA A 422 20.18 -32.64 -19.88
C ALA A 422 20.58 -31.62 -20.95
N ALA A 423 21.52 -31.98 -21.84
CA ALA A 423 22.09 -31.07 -22.84
C ALA A 423 21.28 -30.91 -24.15
N TYR A 424 20.23 -31.71 -24.38
CA TYR A 424 19.50 -31.73 -25.67
C TYR A 424 17.98 -31.83 -25.52
N VAL A 425 17.24 -31.03 -26.29
CA VAL A 425 15.75 -31.02 -26.33
C VAL A 425 15.14 -32.07 -27.25
N GLY A 426 15.94 -32.59 -28.19
CA GLY A 426 15.53 -33.60 -29.16
C GLY A 426 16.70 -34.09 -30.01
N ILE A 427 16.42 -35.06 -30.87
CA ILE A 427 17.30 -35.50 -31.95
C ILE A 427 16.86 -34.81 -33.25
N LYS A 428 17.81 -34.52 -34.15
CA LYS A 428 17.59 -34.10 -35.53
C LYS A 428 18.21 -35.15 -36.46
N ALA A 429 17.48 -35.58 -37.48
CA ALA A 429 17.92 -36.57 -38.47
C ALA A 429 17.64 -36.09 -39.89
N LYS A 430 18.61 -36.28 -40.79
CA LYS A 430 18.46 -35.97 -42.22
C LYS A 430 17.94 -37.17 -43.01
N TYR A 431 17.21 -36.89 -44.09
CA TYR A 431 16.86 -37.90 -45.10
C TYR A 431 17.14 -37.40 -46.52
N ASP A 432 17.37 -38.36 -47.41
CA ASP A 432 17.55 -38.23 -48.86
C ASP A 432 16.72 -39.33 -49.52
N ASP A 433 15.48 -39.03 -49.91
CA ASP A 433 14.54 -39.99 -50.49
C ASP A 433 14.61 -39.96 -52.02
N ARG A 434 15.59 -40.69 -52.55
CA ARG A 434 15.94 -40.71 -53.98
C ARG A 434 14.82 -41.21 -54.88
N ASN A 435 13.88 -41.98 -54.34
CA ASN A 435 12.71 -42.47 -55.09
C ASN A 435 11.63 -41.40 -55.26
N LEU A 436 11.63 -40.38 -54.40
CA LEU A 436 10.72 -39.22 -54.45
C LEU A 436 11.44 -37.94 -54.88
N ASN A 437 12.77 -37.98 -55.02
CA ASN A 437 13.67 -36.83 -55.20
C ASN A 437 13.47 -35.73 -54.13
N VAL A 438 13.20 -36.12 -52.87
CA VAL A 438 13.00 -35.20 -51.74
C VAL A 438 13.99 -35.50 -50.62
N SER A 439 14.84 -34.52 -50.31
CA SER A 439 15.67 -34.52 -49.11
C SER A 439 15.11 -33.55 -48.05
N GLY A 440 15.53 -33.71 -46.79
CA GLY A 440 15.10 -32.82 -45.72
C GLY A 440 15.50 -33.28 -44.32
N GLU A 441 14.90 -32.65 -43.32
CA GLU A 441 15.16 -32.95 -41.91
C GLU A 441 13.87 -33.37 -41.18
N VAL A 442 14.04 -34.18 -40.13
CA VAL A 442 12.99 -34.48 -39.14
C VAL A 442 13.58 -34.40 -37.74
N THR A 443 12.77 -33.94 -36.79
CA THR A 443 13.09 -33.90 -35.36
C THR A 443 12.25 -34.92 -34.60
N TYR A 444 12.80 -35.42 -33.50
CA TYR A 444 12.04 -36.16 -32.49
C TYR A 444 12.57 -35.79 -31.10
N GLY A 445 11.73 -35.23 -30.24
CA GLY A 445 12.17 -34.73 -28.93
C GLY A 445 11.12 -34.81 -27.83
N GLN A 446 11.31 -34.00 -26.79
CA GLN A 446 10.47 -33.99 -25.59
C GLN A 446 8.98 -33.77 -25.95
N ALA A 447 8.70 -32.72 -26.72
CA ALA A 447 7.35 -32.36 -27.17
C ALA A 447 6.63 -33.44 -28.01
N ASP A 448 7.33 -34.46 -28.52
CA ASP A 448 6.74 -35.58 -29.28
C ASP A 448 6.42 -36.79 -28.40
N ASP A 449 7.09 -36.91 -27.25
CA ASP A 449 6.69 -37.85 -26.20
C ASP A 449 5.51 -37.29 -25.38
N ASP A 450 5.52 -35.99 -25.07
CA ASP A 450 4.44 -35.29 -24.35
C ASP A 450 3.10 -35.43 -25.09
N LYS A 451 3.10 -35.29 -26.42
CA LYS A 451 1.93 -35.53 -27.30
C LYS A 451 1.44 -36.98 -27.27
N LYS A 452 2.29 -37.96 -26.96
CA LYS A 452 2.00 -39.40 -27.07
C LYS A 452 1.38 -40.04 -25.84
N LEU A 453 1.24 -39.31 -24.74
CA LEU A 453 0.41 -39.75 -23.62
C LEU A 453 -1.01 -40.05 -24.13
N THR A 454 -1.44 -41.31 -24.04
CA THR A 454 -2.75 -41.76 -24.54
C THR A 454 -3.89 -41.14 -23.73
N ALA A 455 -5.12 -41.15 -24.25
CA ALA A 455 -6.28 -40.67 -23.48
C ALA A 455 -6.45 -41.41 -22.13
N ALA A 456 -6.11 -42.69 -22.08
CA ALA A 456 -6.06 -43.47 -20.84
C ALA A 456 -4.95 -43.00 -19.88
N GLN A 457 -3.75 -42.69 -20.38
CA GLN A 457 -2.65 -42.16 -19.55
C GLN A 457 -2.88 -40.70 -19.12
N ARG A 458 -3.55 -39.88 -19.93
CA ARG A 458 -4.01 -38.53 -19.54
C ARG A 458 -5.10 -38.62 -18.47
N ARG A 459 -6.02 -39.60 -18.55
CA ARG A 459 -6.98 -39.90 -17.48
C ARG A 459 -6.28 -40.43 -16.22
N ALA A 460 -5.30 -41.33 -16.34
CA ALA A 460 -4.53 -41.82 -15.19
C ALA A 460 -3.70 -40.71 -14.51
N ALA A 461 -3.12 -39.78 -15.28
CA ALA A 461 -2.45 -38.60 -14.75
C ALA A 461 -3.43 -37.57 -14.13
N ALA A 462 -4.68 -37.56 -14.57
CA ALA A 462 -5.74 -36.73 -13.99
C ALA A 462 -6.37 -37.38 -12.73
N ASP A 463 -6.51 -38.71 -12.67
CA ASP A 463 -7.00 -39.44 -11.49
C ASP A 463 -5.92 -39.53 -10.40
N ALA A 464 -4.64 -39.66 -10.76
CA ALA A 464 -3.51 -39.41 -9.86
C ALA A 464 -3.41 -37.94 -9.40
N GLY A 465 -4.19 -37.04 -10.02
CA GLY A 465 -4.40 -35.65 -9.62
C GLY A 465 -5.74 -35.38 -8.92
N LYS A 466 -6.55 -36.41 -8.64
CA LYS A 466 -7.75 -36.29 -7.80
C LYS A 466 -7.48 -36.85 -6.40
N PRO A 467 -7.98 -36.21 -5.34
CA PRO A 467 -7.96 -36.80 -4.00
C PRO A 467 -8.94 -37.98 -3.94
N GLY A 468 -8.43 -39.19 -4.17
CA GLY A 468 -9.09 -40.41 -3.72
C GLY A 468 -9.19 -40.41 -2.20
N SER A 469 -10.30 -40.89 -1.64
CA SER A 469 -10.60 -40.81 -0.21
C SER A 469 -9.79 -41.80 0.64
N THR A 470 -8.49 -41.56 0.75
CA THR A 470 -7.64 -42.06 1.84
C THR A 470 -6.99 -40.87 2.53
N ASN A 471 -6.82 -40.94 3.85
CA ASN A 471 -6.37 -39.81 4.67
C ASN A 471 -4.85 -39.55 4.51
N ALA A 472 -4.44 -39.12 3.32
CA ALA A 472 -3.31 -38.20 3.23
C ALA A 472 -3.69 -36.98 4.07
N PHE A 473 -2.92 -36.70 5.12
CA PHE A 473 -3.20 -35.57 6.00
C PHE A 473 -3.04 -34.28 5.19
N GLU A 474 -4.17 -33.69 4.78
CA GLU A 474 -4.23 -32.26 4.52
C GLU A 474 -3.87 -31.60 5.86
N ARG A 475 -2.59 -31.26 6.02
CA ARG A 475 -2.18 -30.21 6.95
C ARG A 475 -2.82 -28.94 6.41
N THR A 476 -4.06 -28.72 6.81
CA THR A 476 -4.54 -27.37 7.01
C THR A 476 -3.45 -26.63 7.75
N ALA A 477 -3.01 -25.51 7.18
CA ALA A 477 -2.52 -24.43 8.02
C ALA A 477 -3.71 -24.07 8.91
N ASP A 478 -3.76 -24.65 10.11
CA ASP A 478 -4.90 -24.58 11.04
C ASP A 478 -5.23 -23.12 11.43
N ASN A 479 -4.29 -22.22 11.14
CA ASN A 479 -4.49 -20.80 11.03
C ASN A 479 -4.06 -20.27 9.65
N ALA A 480 -4.95 -20.36 8.65
CA ALA A 480 -4.76 -19.80 7.32
C ALA A 480 -5.77 -18.68 7.02
N LYS A 481 -5.31 -17.58 6.40
CA LYS A 481 -6.18 -16.48 6.00
C LYS A 481 -6.80 -16.74 4.62
N THR A 482 -8.04 -17.21 4.60
CA THR A 482 -8.80 -17.31 3.34
C THR A 482 -9.28 -15.94 2.87
N LEU A 483 -8.89 -15.55 1.66
CA LEU A 483 -9.37 -14.33 1.01
C LEU A 483 -10.84 -14.49 0.60
N ARG A 484 -11.65 -13.46 0.87
CA ARG A 484 -13.10 -13.48 0.61
C ARG A 484 -13.45 -13.41 -0.89
N HIS A 485 -12.58 -12.82 -1.70
CA HIS A 485 -12.78 -12.67 -3.13
C HIS A 485 -12.35 -13.94 -3.89
N VAL A 486 -13.10 -14.31 -4.93
CA VAL A 486 -12.77 -15.42 -5.84
C VAL A 486 -12.33 -14.81 -7.17
N TYR A 487 -11.09 -15.08 -7.56
CA TYR A 487 -10.45 -14.44 -8.71
C TYR A 487 -10.82 -15.13 -10.05
N SER A 488 -10.74 -14.39 -11.15
CA SER A 488 -11.00 -14.90 -12.51
C SER A 488 -9.99 -15.94 -13.01
N SER A 489 -8.79 -16.04 -12.40
CA SER A 489 -7.76 -17.00 -12.82
C SER A 489 -6.81 -17.39 -11.69
N ARG A 490 -6.13 -18.54 -11.83
CA ARG A 490 -5.09 -18.99 -10.89
C ARG A 490 -3.95 -17.97 -10.74
N ALA A 491 -3.55 -17.32 -11.83
CA ALA A 491 -2.52 -16.29 -11.82
C ALA A 491 -2.94 -15.00 -11.08
N ASN A 492 -4.24 -14.70 -11.01
CA ASN A 492 -4.76 -13.60 -10.21
C ASN A 492 -4.81 -13.99 -8.72
N ALA A 493 -5.27 -15.20 -8.40
CA ALA A 493 -5.30 -15.71 -7.03
C ALA A 493 -3.91 -15.84 -6.40
N ILE A 494 -2.89 -16.34 -7.12
CA ILE A 494 -1.52 -16.44 -6.60
C ILE A 494 -0.95 -15.06 -6.28
N ARG A 495 -1.17 -14.07 -7.15
CA ARG A 495 -0.69 -12.69 -6.93
C ARG A 495 -1.35 -12.04 -5.72
N ALA A 496 -2.66 -12.18 -5.57
CA ALA A 496 -3.37 -11.68 -4.41
C ALA A 496 -2.99 -12.42 -3.10
N ALA A 497 -2.81 -13.75 -3.14
CA ALA A 497 -2.34 -14.52 -1.99
C ALA A 497 -0.94 -14.07 -1.54
N ARG A 498 -0.01 -13.89 -2.49
CA ARG A 498 1.34 -13.36 -2.23
C ARG A 498 1.30 -11.92 -1.70
N ALA A 499 0.46 -11.05 -2.27
CA ALA A 499 0.34 -9.66 -1.82
C ALA A 499 -0.20 -9.57 -0.38
N GLU A 500 -1.26 -10.32 -0.07
CA GLU A 500 -1.78 -10.39 1.30
C GLU A 500 -0.81 -11.08 2.27
N TRP A 501 -0.02 -12.06 1.81
CA TRP A 501 1.07 -12.65 2.61
C TRP A 501 2.11 -11.60 2.97
N ARG A 502 2.62 -10.86 1.98
CA ARG A 502 3.60 -9.79 2.21
C ARG A 502 3.04 -8.68 3.09
N ARG A 503 1.78 -8.28 2.90
CA ARG A 503 1.09 -7.30 3.77
C ARG A 503 0.89 -7.80 5.21
N LEU A 504 0.76 -9.11 5.44
CA LEU A 504 0.74 -9.70 6.79
C LEU A 504 2.14 -9.68 7.41
N GLN A 505 3.16 -10.14 6.67
CA GLN A 505 4.55 -10.16 7.11
C GLN A 505 5.05 -8.77 7.52
N ARG A 506 4.78 -7.73 6.71
CA ARG A 506 5.11 -6.33 7.04
C ARG A 506 4.51 -5.85 8.37
N GLY A 507 3.33 -6.35 8.74
CA GLY A 507 2.62 -6.02 9.97
C GLY A 507 2.90 -6.94 11.17
N MET A 508 3.85 -7.88 11.08
CA MET A 508 4.18 -8.78 12.19
C MET A 508 4.88 -8.07 13.35
N ALA A 509 5.68 -7.03 13.06
CA ALA A 509 6.19 -6.11 14.03
C ALA A 509 5.81 -4.67 13.64
N THR A 510 5.38 -3.90 14.62
CA THR A 510 5.20 -2.44 14.48
C THR A 510 6.06 -1.71 15.49
N PHE A 511 6.67 -0.63 15.03
CA PHE A 511 7.43 0.29 15.87
C PHE A 511 6.81 1.70 15.75
N ARG A 512 6.88 2.47 16.82
CA ARG A 512 6.40 3.85 16.87
C ARG A 512 7.29 4.68 17.77
N ILE A 513 7.57 5.92 17.38
CA ILE A 513 8.31 6.89 18.19
C ILE A 513 7.70 8.28 18.06
N THR A 514 7.71 9.06 19.14
CA THR A 514 7.48 10.52 19.05
C THR A 514 8.83 11.22 19.12
N LYS A 515 9.27 11.82 18.01
CA LYS A 515 10.46 12.68 17.95
C LYS A 515 10.17 14.02 18.60
N ALA A 516 11.10 14.49 19.43
CA ALA A 516 11.05 15.81 20.06
C ALA A 516 11.23 16.92 19.02
N GLU A 517 12.12 16.71 18.05
CA GLU A 517 12.29 17.58 16.88
C GLU A 517 11.68 16.91 15.65
N GLY A 518 10.61 17.48 15.10
CA GLY A 518 10.02 17.05 13.84
C GLY A 518 10.93 17.28 12.63
N ASP A 519 11.02 16.27 11.74
CA ASP A 519 11.72 16.41 10.46
C ASP A 519 10.68 16.66 9.35
N PRO A 520 10.59 17.89 8.81
CA PRO A 520 9.57 18.24 7.83
C PRO A 520 9.80 17.56 6.47
N THR A 521 10.94 16.90 6.24
CA THR A 521 11.23 16.17 5.00
C THR A 521 10.70 14.74 4.98
N LEU A 522 10.30 14.16 6.13
CA LEU A 522 9.80 12.78 6.19
C LEU A 522 8.35 12.63 5.70
N PHE A 523 8.12 11.50 5.02
CA PHE A 523 6.85 11.07 4.41
C PHE A 523 6.77 9.51 4.39
N PRO A 524 5.58 8.90 4.24
CA PRO A 524 5.40 7.44 4.14
C PRO A 524 6.18 6.80 2.98
N GLU A 525 6.45 5.50 3.08
CA GLU A 525 7.36 4.73 2.20
C GLU A 525 8.85 5.15 2.24
N THR A 526 9.23 6.07 3.13
CA THR A 526 10.65 6.34 3.43
C THR A 526 11.25 5.19 4.25
N PRO A 527 12.34 4.53 3.81
CA PRO A 527 13.05 3.52 4.60
C PRO A 527 13.67 4.14 5.86
N ALA A 528 13.76 3.36 6.93
CA ALA A 528 14.38 3.80 8.16
C ALA A 528 15.29 2.71 8.76
N THR A 529 16.39 3.14 9.35
CA THR A 529 17.16 2.37 10.33
C THR A 529 16.94 3.01 11.70
N VAL A 530 16.94 2.20 12.76
CA VAL A 530 16.73 2.68 14.13
C VAL A 530 17.89 2.22 15.01
N SER A 531 18.26 3.01 16.02
CA SER A 531 19.43 2.70 16.83
C SER A 531 19.33 3.15 18.30
N GLY A 532 19.84 2.30 19.19
CA GLY A 532 19.86 2.50 20.64
C GLY A 532 18.65 1.92 21.36
N PHE A 533 17.83 1.08 20.72
CA PHE A 533 16.70 0.38 21.34
C PHE A 533 17.10 -1.05 21.73
N LYS A 534 16.19 -2.02 21.58
CA LYS A 534 16.50 -3.45 21.74
C LYS A 534 17.03 -4.02 20.41
N PRO A 535 17.88 -5.06 20.41
CA PRO A 535 18.39 -5.66 19.16
C PRO A 535 17.27 -6.12 18.20
N GLN A 536 16.12 -6.54 18.71
CA GLN A 536 14.93 -6.91 17.90
C GLN A 536 14.25 -5.72 17.20
N ILE A 537 14.67 -4.49 17.51
CA ILE A 537 14.15 -3.24 16.96
C ILE A 537 15.23 -2.64 16.06
N ASP A 538 16.47 -2.53 16.56
CA ASP A 538 17.63 -1.97 15.84
C ASP A 538 18.03 -2.82 14.62
N ASN A 539 17.88 -4.15 14.66
CA ASN A 539 18.25 -5.05 13.56
C ASN A 539 17.11 -5.29 12.55
N THR A 540 15.97 -4.59 12.66
CA THR A 540 14.87 -4.70 11.69
C THR A 540 14.98 -3.61 10.63
N ASP A 541 14.86 -4.01 9.36
CA ASP A 541 14.81 -3.12 8.21
C ASP A 541 13.40 -2.46 8.18
N TRP A 542 13.28 -1.19 8.61
CA TRP A 542 11.98 -0.52 8.77
C TRP A 542 11.58 0.32 7.55
N ILE A 543 10.27 0.57 7.43
CA ILE A 543 9.72 1.60 6.53
C ILE A 543 8.63 2.40 7.23
N ILE A 544 8.62 3.72 7.02
CA ILE A 544 7.61 4.62 7.58
C ILE A 544 6.26 4.35 6.89
N ALA A 545 5.25 3.94 7.67
CA ALA A 545 3.90 3.67 7.19
C ALA A 545 2.95 4.89 7.33
N ARG A 546 3.17 5.74 8.34
CA ARG A 546 2.45 7.00 8.59
C ARG A 546 3.35 8.03 9.27
N VAL A 547 3.16 9.31 8.95
CA VAL A 547 3.81 10.45 9.63
C VAL A 547 2.75 11.37 10.20
N THR A 548 2.73 11.57 11.52
CA THR A 548 1.92 12.62 12.17
C THR A 548 2.83 13.71 12.72
N ASN A 549 2.72 14.90 12.15
CA ASN A 549 3.37 16.12 12.60
C ASN A 549 2.44 16.85 13.59
N THR A 550 2.96 17.28 14.73
CA THR A 550 2.19 18.06 15.72
C THR A 550 2.97 19.31 16.12
N LEU A 551 2.37 20.47 15.87
CA LEU A 551 2.87 21.79 16.27
C LEU A 551 1.95 22.35 17.35
N THR A 552 2.50 22.76 18.49
CA THR A 552 1.75 23.45 19.56
C THR A 552 2.49 24.72 19.97
N ALA A 553 1.80 25.65 20.65
CA ALA A 553 2.45 26.83 21.23
C ALA A 553 3.55 26.45 22.23
N ASP A 554 3.28 25.50 23.12
CA ASP A 554 4.13 25.23 24.29
C ASP A 554 5.21 24.14 24.05
N ALA A 555 4.91 23.11 23.25
CA ALA A 555 5.80 21.97 23.02
C ALA A 555 6.50 21.98 21.65
N GLY A 556 6.34 23.06 20.86
CA GLY A 556 7.01 23.22 19.57
C GLY A 556 6.55 22.22 18.50
N TYR A 557 7.44 21.85 17.58
CA TYR A 557 7.17 20.91 16.49
C TYR A 557 7.72 19.51 16.81
N THR A 558 6.83 18.62 17.22
CA THR A 558 7.08 17.19 17.43
C THR A 558 6.59 16.36 16.24
N GLN A 559 7.06 15.12 16.13
CA GLN A 559 6.68 14.23 15.02
C GLN A 559 6.59 12.78 15.46
N ARG A 560 5.40 12.19 15.33
CA ARG A 560 5.16 10.77 15.50
C ARG A 560 5.38 10.03 14.19
N LEU A 561 6.23 9.01 14.22
CA LEU A 561 6.48 8.09 13.10
C LEU A 561 5.94 6.71 13.48
N GLU A 562 5.14 6.11 12.60
CA GLU A 562 4.67 4.72 12.71
C GLU A 562 5.34 3.89 11.61
N PHE A 563 5.94 2.75 11.98
CA PHE A 563 6.75 1.92 11.09
C PHE A 563 6.21 0.49 10.98
N GLU A 564 6.38 -0.09 9.79
CA GLU A 564 6.20 -1.51 9.48
C GLU A 564 7.53 -2.13 9.00
N ILE A 565 7.63 -3.46 8.99
CA ILE A 565 8.79 -4.15 8.43
C ILE A 565 8.83 -3.88 6.91
N LYS A 566 10.03 -3.61 6.38
CA LYS A 566 10.28 -3.35 4.96
C LYS A 566 10.22 -4.64 4.14
N ALA A 567 9.69 -4.56 2.92
CA ALA A 567 9.35 -5.73 2.10
C ALA A 567 10.55 -6.52 1.55
N THR A 568 11.79 -6.06 1.75
CA THR A 568 13.00 -6.65 1.16
C THR A 568 13.44 -7.98 1.80
N GLU A 569 12.97 -8.32 2.99
CA GLU A 569 13.39 -9.51 3.75
C GLU A 569 12.35 -10.65 3.76
N ILE A 570 11.57 -10.79 2.68
CA ILE A 570 10.66 -11.93 2.50
C ILE A 570 11.22 -12.84 1.38
N PRO A 571 11.80 -14.00 1.70
CA PRO A 571 12.30 -14.97 0.71
C PRO A 571 11.21 -15.44 -0.29
N ASP A 572 11.61 -15.80 -1.51
CA ASP A 572 10.75 -16.33 -2.60
C ASP A 572 10.57 -17.87 -2.59
#